data_AF-A0AAW5W1P6-F1
#
_entry.id   AF-A0AAW5W1P6-F1
#
_cell.length_a   1.000
_cell.length_b   1.000
_cell.length_c   1.000
_cell.angle_alpha   90.00
_cell.angle_beta   90.00
_cell.angle_gamma   90.00
#
_symmetry.space_group_name_H-M   'P 1'
#
loop_
_entity.id
_entity.type
_entity.pdbx_description
1 polymer ?
#
loop_
_entity_poly.entity_id
_entity_poly.type
_entity_poly.pdbx_seq_one_letter_code
_entity_poly.pdbx_strand_id
1 'polypeptide(L)'
;MNEFITTKFKGLSSEEEATVNALAEKLAANKPRRIMDESHLTPDQILKIKRACIQGHSVKAIQAAFNVSLAYVLRVKRSHNPMKYQKTPLTLPEKAVLAQQMDADNLSVDKMAELLGINSKMVSLLLTQPSPRYLVEQMLPYDQVLQNLRSARYVESPVYKKGTSMRRVRLIVSEARQQARQAIIKSR
;
A
#
# COMPACT_ATOMS: atom_id res chain seq x y z
N MET A 1 4.53 54.29 52.52
CA MET A 1 3.05 54.20 52.43
C MET A 1 2.72 53.80 51.00
N ASN A 2 2.06 52.65 50.81
CA ASN A 2 1.84 52.05 49.50
C ASN A 2 0.61 52.66 48.83
N GLU A 3 0.77 53.28 47.67
CA GLU A 3 -0.35 53.74 46.85
C GLU A 3 -0.96 52.56 46.09
N PHE A 4 -2.16 52.14 46.50
CA PHE A 4 -2.97 51.19 45.73
C PHE A 4 -3.56 51.91 44.50
N ILE A 5 -3.22 51.44 43.31
CA ILE A 5 -3.83 51.87 42.04
C ILE A 5 -5.33 51.51 42.07
N THR A 6 -6.20 52.51 42.23
CA THR A 6 -7.65 52.31 42.15
C THR A 6 -8.08 52.31 40.68
N THR A 7 -8.16 51.12 40.08
CA THR A 7 -8.78 50.97 38.76
C THR A 7 -10.29 51.02 38.94
N LYS A 8 -10.92 52.12 38.50
CA LYS A 8 -12.38 52.22 38.41
C LYS A 8 -12.87 51.17 37.40
N PHE A 9 -13.38 50.05 37.89
CA PHE A 9 -14.05 49.06 37.05
C PHE A 9 -15.36 49.66 36.53
N LYS A 10 -15.43 49.91 35.22
CA LYS A 10 -16.71 50.17 34.55
C LYS A 10 -17.37 48.80 34.32
N GLY A 11 -18.45 48.52 35.05
CA GLY A 11 -19.26 47.32 34.82
C GLY A 11 -19.77 47.33 33.38
N LEU A 12 -19.76 46.18 32.74
CA LEU A 12 -20.34 46.01 31.40
C LEU A 12 -21.81 46.40 31.45
N SER A 13 -22.30 47.08 30.41
CA SER A 13 -23.73 47.35 30.32
C SER A 13 -24.48 46.03 30.08
N SER A 14 -25.77 45.97 30.42
CA SER A 14 -26.59 44.77 30.21
C SER A 14 -26.61 44.31 28.75
N GLU A 15 -26.47 45.25 27.80
CA GLU A 15 -26.37 44.96 26.37
C GLU A 15 -25.02 44.33 26.01
N GLU A 16 -23.92 44.84 26.57
CA GLU A 16 -22.59 44.27 26.37
C GLU A 16 -22.48 42.86 26.97
N GLU A 17 -23.03 42.64 28.17
CA GLU A 17 -23.09 41.31 28.78
C GLU A 17 -23.91 40.31 27.95
N ALA A 18 -25.04 40.75 27.38
CA ALA A 18 -25.85 39.92 26.50
C ALA A 18 -25.10 39.54 25.21
N THR A 19 -24.34 40.49 24.62
CA THR A 19 -23.52 40.19 23.43
C THR A 19 -22.36 39.26 23.73
N VAL A 20 -21.71 39.42 24.89
CA VAL A 20 -20.62 38.56 25.36
C VAL A 20 -21.13 37.16 25.64
N ASN A 21 -22.28 37.02 26.29
CA ASN A 21 -22.91 35.72 26.55
C ASN A 21 -23.34 35.03 25.25
N ALA A 22 -23.92 35.76 24.29
CA ALA A 22 -24.27 35.20 22.98
C ALA A 22 -23.03 34.76 22.18
N LEU A 23 -21.90 35.48 22.29
CA LEU A 23 -20.62 35.08 21.70
C LEU A 23 -20.03 33.85 22.40
N ALA A 24 -20.08 33.81 23.73
CA ALA A 24 -19.60 32.69 24.53
C ALA A 24 -20.39 31.41 24.23
N GLU A 25 -21.71 31.48 24.12
CA GLU A 25 -22.57 30.35 23.74
C GLU A 25 -22.28 29.86 22.31
N LYS A 26 -22.08 30.78 21.35
CA LYS A 26 -21.69 30.42 19.98
C LYS A 26 -20.34 29.72 19.91
N LEU A 27 -19.37 30.14 20.73
CA LEU A 27 -18.05 29.53 20.82
C LEU A 27 -18.08 28.18 21.57
N ALA A 28 -18.90 28.06 22.61
CA ALA A 28 -19.08 26.82 23.35
C ALA A 28 -19.82 25.75 22.52
N ALA A 29 -20.80 26.15 21.70
CA ALA A 29 -21.57 25.25 20.85
C ALA A 29 -20.78 24.77 19.61
N ASN A 30 -19.91 25.61 19.04
CA ASN A 30 -19.07 25.23 17.90
C ASN A 30 -17.76 24.60 18.35
N LYS A 31 -17.72 23.26 18.45
CA LYS A 31 -16.45 22.53 18.43
C LYS A 31 -15.67 22.98 17.19
N PRO A 32 -14.40 23.42 17.30
CA PRO A 32 -13.60 23.75 16.13
C PRO A 32 -13.53 22.51 15.24
N ARG A 33 -14.18 22.56 14.08
CA ARG A 33 -14.05 21.51 13.08
C ARG A 33 -12.57 21.46 12.72
N ARG A 34 -11.91 20.33 12.95
CA ARG A 34 -10.56 20.11 12.41
C ARG A 34 -10.66 20.33 10.91
N ILE A 35 -10.12 21.45 10.42
CA ILE A 35 -9.94 21.67 9.00
C ILE A 35 -9.02 20.55 8.56
N MET A 36 -9.58 19.53 7.91
CA MET A 36 -8.77 18.50 7.30
C MET A 36 -8.28 19.08 5.98
N ASP A 37 -6.97 19.09 5.76
CA ASP A 37 -6.35 19.57 4.51
C ASP A 37 -7.00 18.97 3.26
N GLU A 38 -7.65 17.80 3.37
CA GLU A 38 -8.45 17.16 2.32
C GLU A 38 -9.51 18.08 1.70
N SER A 39 -10.09 19.00 2.47
CA SER A 39 -11.10 19.94 1.98
C SER A 39 -10.54 21.03 1.05
N HIS A 40 -9.24 21.28 1.12
CA HIS A 40 -8.53 22.28 0.31
C HIS A 40 -7.75 21.67 -0.86
N LEU A 41 -7.68 20.33 -0.93
CA LEU A 41 -6.92 19.62 -1.95
C LEU A 41 -7.82 19.17 -3.09
N THR A 42 -7.32 19.34 -4.32
CA THR A 42 -7.96 18.74 -5.49
C THR A 42 -7.85 17.20 -5.43
N PRO A 43 -8.80 16.47 -6.06
CA PRO A 43 -8.73 15.01 -6.15
C PRO A 43 -7.39 14.50 -6.71
N ASP A 44 -6.81 15.21 -7.68
CA ASP A 44 -5.53 14.89 -8.29
C ASP A 44 -4.35 15.07 -7.33
N GLN A 45 -4.35 16.14 -6.52
CA GLN A 45 -3.33 16.33 -5.48
C GLN A 45 -3.40 15.24 -4.42
N ILE A 46 -4.62 14.88 -3.97
CA ILE A 46 -4.81 13.76 -3.03
C ILE A 46 -4.23 12.46 -3.61
N LEU A 47 -4.48 12.20 -4.90
CA LEU A 47 -3.99 11.00 -5.58
C LEU A 47 -2.46 11.00 -5.71
N LYS A 48 -1.85 12.14 -6.04
CA LYS A 48 -0.38 12.29 -6.08
C LYS A 48 0.25 12.10 -4.70
N ILE A 49 -0.34 12.65 -3.63
CA ILE A 49 0.12 12.45 -2.25
C ILE A 49 0.06 10.98 -1.86
N LYS A 50 -1.05 10.28 -2.17
CA LYS A 50 -1.18 8.83 -1.93
C LYS A 50 -0.10 8.04 -2.67
N ARG A 51 0.14 8.33 -3.96
CA ARG A 51 1.21 7.69 -4.75
C ARG A 51 2.60 7.97 -4.17
N ALA A 52 2.88 9.20 -3.76
CA ALA A 52 4.16 9.57 -3.17
C ALA A 52 4.41 8.83 -1.84
N CYS A 53 3.36 8.65 -1.03
CA CYS A 53 3.40 7.80 0.16
C CYS A 53 3.72 6.34 -0.17
N ILE A 54 3.10 5.76 -1.21
CA ILE A 54 3.33 4.39 -1.68
C ILE A 54 4.76 4.19 -2.19
N GLN A 55 5.29 5.17 -2.91
CA GLN A 55 6.66 5.16 -3.45
C GLN A 55 7.75 5.32 -2.38
N GLY A 56 7.37 5.68 -1.14
CA GLY A 56 8.29 5.76 -0.02
C GLY A 56 8.95 7.13 0.18
N HIS A 57 8.46 8.19 -0.48
CA HIS A 57 8.97 9.54 -0.27
C HIS A 57 8.88 9.97 1.20
N SER A 58 9.82 10.81 1.63
CA SER A 58 9.86 11.31 3.00
C SER A 58 8.65 12.21 3.27
N VAL A 59 8.17 12.21 4.51
CA VAL A 59 6.98 13.00 4.91
C VAL A 59 7.23 14.49 4.68
N LYS A 60 8.45 14.96 5.00
CA LYS A 60 8.89 16.34 4.78
C LYS A 60 8.91 16.72 3.30
N ALA A 61 9.33 15.83 2.40
CA ALA A 61 9.33 16.10 0.97
C ALA A 61 7.90 16.24 0.42
N ILE A 62 6.98 15.39 0.86
CA ILE A 62 5.56 15.48 0.47
C ILE A 62 4.92 16.75 1.04
N GLN A 63 5.23 17.09 2.29
CA GLN A 63 4.76 18.31 2.93
C GLN A 63 5.17 19.55 2.13
N ALA A 64 6.46 19.65 1.76
CA ALA A 64 7.00 20.76 0.98
C ALA A 64 6.42 20.83 -0.44
N ALA A 65 6.23 19.68 -1.09
CA ALA A 65 5.74 19.62 -2.47
C ALA A 65 4.25 19.96 -2.63
N PHE A 66 3.41 19.64 -1.63
CA PHE A 66 1.96 19.84 -1.72
C PHE A 66 1.41 20.89 -0.76
N ASN A 67 2.28 21.52 0.05
CA ASN A 67 1.91 22.52 1.07
C ASN A 67 0.76 22.05 1.98
N VAL A 68 0.88 20.82 2.49
CA VAL A 68 -0.10 20.17 3.38
C VAL A 68 0.46 20.02 4.79
N SER A 69 -0.39 19.80 5.79
CA SER A 69 0.11 19.58 7.16
C SER A 69 0.85 18.25 7.29
N LEU A 70 1.85 18.23 8.18
CA LEU A 70 2.58 17.01 8.54
C LEU A 70 1.63 15.92 9.06
N ALA A 71 0.65 16.30 9.86
CA ALA A 71 -0.34 15.39 10.45
C ALA A 71 -1.17 14.67 9.37
N TYR A 72 -1.57 15.40 8.32
CA TYR A 72 -2.27 14.83 7.19
C TYR A 72 -1.42 13.79 6.45
N VAL A 73 -0.18 14.15 6.09
CA VAL A 73 0.72 13.24 5.37
C VAL A 73 1.02 11.99 6.21
N LEU A 74 1.22 12.12 7.53
CA LEU A 74 1.42 10.96 8.41
C LEU A 74 0.21 10.02 8.44
N ARG A 75 -1.02 10.58 8.47
CA ARG A 75 -2.26 9.79 8.38
C ARG A 75 -2.37 9.06 7.05
N VAL A 76 -2.10 9.75 5.94
CA VAL A 76 -2.12 9.14 4.60
C VAL A 76 -1.02 8.10 4.45
N LYS A 77 0.18 8.34 4.97
CA LYS A 77 1.30 7.39 4.92
C LYS A 77 1.06 6.14 5.79
N ARG A 78 0.35 6.27 6.91
CA ARG A 78 -0.07 5.12 7.73
C ARG A 78 -1.04 4.20 6.98
N SER A 79 -1.94 4.77 6.19
CA SER A 79 -2.88 4.01 5.34
C SER A 79 -2.25 3.50 4.05
N HIS A 80 -1.35 4.28 3.46
CA HIS A 80 -0.70 4.03 2.16
C HIS A 80 0.81 3.74 2.34
N ASN A 81 1.13 2.79 3.22
CA ASN A 81 2.51 2.43 3.58
C ASN A 81 3.16 1.63 2.43
N PRO A 82 4.37 1.98 1.94
CA PRO A 82 5.09 1.24 0.90
C PRO A 82 5.12 -0.27 1.11
N MET A 83 5.29 -0.74 2.35
CA MET A 83 5.35 -2.18 2.67
C MET A 83 4.05 -2.92 2.36
N LYS A 84 2.90 -2.24 2.37
CA LYS A 84 1.60 -2.81 1.99
C LYS A 84 1.37 -2.79 0.47
N TYR A 85 2.11 -1.96 -0.25
CA TYR A 85 1.91 -1.67 -1.68
C TYR A 85 3.06 -2.15 -2.57
N GLN A 86 4.19 -2.58 -1.98
CA GLN A 86 5.25 -3.27 -2.69
C GLN A 86 4.73 -4.60 -3.23
N LYS A 87 4.93 -4.80 -4.52
CA LYS A 87 4.57 -6.06 -5.18
C LYS A 87 5.54 -7.12 -4.69
N THR A 88 4.99 -8.15 -4.05
CA THR A 88 5.79 -9.28 -3.59
C THR A 88 6.41 -9.98 -4.80
N PRO A 89 7.72 -10.21 -4.81
CA PRO A 89 8.34 -10.95 -5.90
C PRO A 89 7.79 -12.38 -5.96
N LEU A 90 7.61 -12.89 -7.17
CA LEU A 90 7.15 -14.26 -7.39
C LEU A 90 8.13 -15.27 -6.80
N THR A 91 7.58 -16.26 -6.11
CA THR A 91 8.35 -17.34 -5.50
C THR A 91 8.70 -18.41 -6.54
N LEU A 92 9.74 -19.23 -6.31
CA LEU A 92 10.11 -20.29 -7.26
C LEU A 92 8.94 -21.26 -7.56
N PRO A 93 8.15 -21.72 -6.57
CA PRO A 93 6.97 -22.55 -6.84
C PRO A 93 5.90 -21.83 -7.68
N GLU A 94 5.66 -20.54 -7.45
CA GLU A 94 4.73 -19.76 -8.27
C GLU A 94 5.26 -19.63 -9.71
N LYS A 95 6.56 -19.38 -9.88
CA LYS A 95 7.17 -19.34 -11.21
C LYS A 95 7.09 -20.69 -11.92
N ALA A 96 7.13 -21.81 -11.20
CA ALA A 96 6.94 -23.15 -11.79
C ALA A 96 5.53 -23.34 -12.35
N VAL A 97 4.51 -22.91 -11.59
CA VAL A 97 3.11 -22.93 -12.06
C VAL A 97 2.96 -22.08 -13.32
N LEU A 98 3.52 -20.87 -13.33
CA LEU A 98 3.46 -19.99 -14.50
C LEU A 98 4.22 -20.56 -15.69
N ALA A 99 5.38 -21.18 -15.47
CA ALA A 99 6.15 -21.83 -16.53
C ALA A 99 5.36 -22.98 -17.17
N GLN A 100 4.66 -23.80 -16.39
CA GLN A 100 3.79 -24.86 -16.92
C GLN A 100 2.61 -24.32 -17.74
N GLN A 101 2.04 -23.18 -17.34
CA GLN A 101 1.01 -22.52 -18.14
C GLN A 101 1.58 -21.98 -19.47
N MET A 102 2.77 -21.38 -19.44
CA MET A 102 3.45 -20.89 -20.64
C MET A 102 3.87 -22.04 -21.58
N ASP A 103 4.22 -23.20 -21.02
CA ASP A 103 4.55 -24.41 -21.78
C ASP A 103 3.33 -24.97 -22.49
N ALA A 104 2.17 -24.98 -21.83
CA ALA A 104 0.89 -25.34 -22.44
C ALA A 104 0.50 -24.41 -23.62
N ASP A 105 0.93 -23.14 -23.55
CA ASP A 105 0.77 -22.15 -24.62
C ASP A 105 1.89 -22.21 -25.68
N ASN A 106 2.79 -23.20 -25.60
CA ASN A 106 3.93 -23.44 -26.52
C ASN A 106 4.95 -22.28 -26.60
N LEU A 107 5.18 -21.55 -25.50
CA LEU A 107 6.25 -20.56 -25.46
C LEU A 107 7.63 -21.25 -25.43
N SER A 108 8.64 -20.66 -26.07
CA SER A 108 10.02 -21.14 -25.95
C SER A 108 10.58 -20.90 -24.55
N VAL A 109 11.48 -21.77 -24.09
CA VAL A 109 12.17 -21.67 -22.78
C VAL A 109 12.85 -20.31 -22.58
N ASP A 110 13.47 -19.74 -23.62
CA ASP A 110 14.15 -18.44 -23.55
C ASP A 110 13.15 -17.29 -23.31
N LYS A 111 12.01 -17.32 -23.99
CA LYS A 111 10.92 -16.36 -23.75
C LYS A 111 10.38 -16.46 -22.31
N MET A 112 10.21 -17.68 -21.80
CA MET A 112 9.77 -17.88 -20.41
C MET A 112 10.79 -17.33 -19.41
N ALA A 113 12.08 -17.54 -19.68
CA ALA A 113 13.19 -17.05 -18.86
C ALA A 113 13.18 -15.52 -18.77
N GLU A 114 12.99 -14.83 -19.89
CA GLU A 114 12.82 -13.37 -19.95
C GLU A 114 11.60 -12.89 -19.17
N LEU A 115 10.43 -13.51 -19.41
CA LEU A 115 9.18 -13.06 -18.80
C LEU A 115 9.15 -13.26 -17.28
N LEU A 116 9.72 -14.37 -16.79
CA LEU A 116 9.78 -14.71 -15.37
C LEU A 116 11.02 -14.15 -14.66
N GLY A 117 11.98 -13.57 -15.40
CA GLY A 117 13.23 -13.03 -14.89
C GLY A 117 14.08 -14.09 -14.19
N ILE A 118 14.25 -15.26 -14.83
CA ILE A 118 15.08 -16.37 -14.35
C ILE A 118 15.94 -16.93 -15.48
N ASN A 119 16.97 -17.72 -15.15
CA ASN A 119 17.82 -18.36 -16.15
C ASN A 119 17.04 -19.48 -16.90
N SER A 120 17.28 -19.66 -18.20
CA SER A 120 16.69 -20.74 -19.02
C SER A 120 16.92 -22.13 -18.42
N LYS A 121 18.10 -22.41 -17.85
CA LYS A 121 18.37 -23.67 -17.13
C LYS A 121 17.42 -23.88 -15.94
N MET A 122 17.08 -22.79 -15.24
CA MET A 122 16.14 -22.84 -14.12
C MET A 122 14.71 -23.08 -14.63
N VAL A 123 14.32 -22.48 -15.75
CA VAL A 123 13.01 -22.77 -16.38
C VAL A 123 12.90 -24.26 -16.70
N SER A 124 13.91 -24.84 -17.35
CA SER A 124 13.93 -26.27 -17.66
C SER A 124 13.81 -27.13 -16.40
N LEU A 125 14.52 -26.77 -15.32
CA LEU A 125 14.39 -27.45 -14.03
C LEU A 125 12.97 -27.34 -13.45
N LEU A 126 12.37 -26.14 -13.48
CA LEU A 126 11.02 -25.93 -12.94
C LEU A 126 9.94 -26.70 -13.73
N LEU A 127 10.10 -26.86 -15.05
CA LEU A 127 9.19 -27.64 -15.88
C LEU A 127 9.19 -29.13 -15.49
N THR A 128 10.33 -29.67 -15.02
CA THR A 128 10.38 -31.07 -14.55
C THR A 128 9.72 -31.29 -13.20
N GLN A 129 9.47 -30.24 -12.42
CA GLN A 129 8.90 -30.36 -11.08
C GLN A 129 7.37 -30.30 -11.11
N PRO A 130 6.66 -31.22 -10.44
CA PRO A 130 5.21 -31.16 -10.36
C PRO A 130 4.77 -29.93 -9.55
N SER A 131 3.84 -29.15 -10.09
CA SER A 131 3.27 -28.02 -9.38
C SER A 131 2.20 -28.47 -8.39
N PRO A 132 2.13 -27.87 -7.18
CA PRO A 132 1.05 -28.17 -6.24
C PRO A 132 -0.32 -27.83 -6.83
N ARG A 133 -1.25 -28.80 -6.86
CA ARG A 133 -2.60 -28.64 -7.45
C ARG A 133 -3.34 -27.40 -6.96
N TYR A 134 -3.28 -27.16 -5.64
CA TYR A 134 -3.94 -26.00 -5.04
C TYR A 134 -3.38 -24.66 -5.57
N LEU A 135 -2.09 -24.57 -5.89
CA LEU A 135 -1.53 -23.36 -6.48
C LEU A 135 -2.03 -23.18 -7.93
N VAL A 136 -2.06 -24.26 -8.71
CA VAL A 136 -2.56 -24.25 -10.10
C VAL A 136 -4.02 -23.76 -10.16
N GLU A 137 -4.87 -24.23 -9.25
CA GLU A 137 -6.28 -23.84 -9.20
C GLU A 137 -6.50 -22.37 -8.79
N GLN A 138 -5.67 -21.87 -7.88
CA GLN A 138 -5.87 -20.58 -7.21
C GLN A 138 -5.10 -19.43 -7.85
N MET A 139 -4.07 -19.71 -8.63
CA MET A 139 -3.33 -18.68 -9.36
C MET A 139 -4.12 -18.17 -10.57
N LEU A 140 -3.90 -16.90 -10.90
CA LEU A 140 -4.40 -16.29 -12.13
C LEU A 140 -3.56 -16.77 -13.34
N PRO A 141 -4.09 -16.65 -14.57
CA PRO A 141 -3.31 -16.94 -15.79
C PRO A 141 -2.05 -16.08 -15.88
N TYR A 142 -0.97 -16.64 -16.44
CA TYR A 142 0.34 -15.98 -16.45
C TYR A 142 0.33 -14.58 -17.08
N ASP A 143 -0.42 -14.36 -18.17
CA ASP A 143 -0.53 -13.04 -18.81
C ASP A 143 -1.06 -11.99 -17.84
N GLN A 144 -2.12 -12.34 -17.11
CA GLN A 144 -2.75 -11.45 -16.14
C GLN A 144 -1.82 -11.20 -14.95
N VAL A 145 -1.10 -12.22 -14.48
CA VAL A 145 -0.11 -12.07 -13.40
C VAL A 145 1.00 -11.13 -13.83
N LEU A 146 1.58 -11.33 -15.02
CA LEU A 146 2.64 -10.47 -15.55
C LEU A 146 2.17 -9.03 -15.75
N GLN A 147 0.97 -8.82 -16.28
CA GLN A 147 0.37 -7.49 -16.42
C GLN A 147 0.17 -6.82 -15.06
N ASN A 148 -0.38 -7.55 -14.08
CA ASN A 148 -0.59 -7.04 -12.72
C ASN A 148 0.73 -6.69 -12.04
N LEU A 149 1.76 -7.53 -12.20
CA LEU A 149 3.09 -7.29 -11.62
C LEU A 149 3.81 -6.12 -12.30
N ARG A 150 3.63 -5.91 -13.61
CA ARG A 150 4.22 -4.80 -14.37
C ARG A 150 3.43 -3.49 -14.30
N SER A 151 2.17 -3.52 -13.86
CA SER A 151 1.30 -2.34 -13.79
C SER A 151 1.90 -1.22 -12.92
N ALA A 152 1.82 0.03 -13.36
CA ALA A 152 2.17 1.17 -12.50
C ALA A 152 1.18 1.37 -11.34
N ARG A 153 -0.02 0.80 -11.44
CA ARG A 153 -1.08 0.90 -10.44
C ARG A 153 -0.94 -0.20 -9.38
N TYR A 154 -1.37 0.10 -8.17
CA TYR A 154 -1.50 -0.91 -7.13
C TYR A 154 -2.58 -1.92 -7.49
N VAL A 155 -2.25 -3.19 -7.35
CA VAL A 155 -3.17 -4.32 -7.49
C VAL A 155 -3.06 -5.12 -6.20
N GLU A 156 -4.17 -5.24 -5.47
CA GLU A 156 -4.21 -5.85 -4.13
C GLU A 156 -3.82 -7.34 -4.15
N SER A 157 -4.30 -8.09 -5.14
CA SER A 157 -3.98 -9.52 -5.32
C SER A 157 -3.48 -9.75 -6.75
N PRO A 158 -2.19 -9.53 -7.03
CA PRO A 158 -1.68 -9.59 -8.40
C PRO A 158 -1.53 -11.03 -8.93
N VAL A 159 -1.42 -12.02 -8.04
CA VAL A 159 -1.07 -13.43 -8.38
C VAL A 159 -2.24 -14.39 -8.21
N TYR A 160 -3.10 -14.19 -7.20
CA TYR A 160 -4.13 -15.15 -6.80
C TYR A 160 -5.55 -14.65 -7.06
N LYS A 161 -6.47 -15.59 -7.24
CA LYS A 161 -7.90 -15.33 -7.35
C LYS A 161 -8.46 -14.74 -6.05
N LYS A 162 -9.58 -14.02 -6.16
CA LYS A 162 -10.28 -13.50 -4.97
C LYS A 162 -10.80 -14.67 -4.13
N GLY A 163 -10.60 -14.60 -2.81
CA GLY A 163 -11.04 -15.64 -1.87
C GLY A 163 -10.02 -16.77 -1.63
N THR A 164 -8.84 -16.72 -2.25
CA THR A 164 -7.77 -17.71 -1.99
C THR A 164 -7.29 -17.62 -0.53
N SER A 165 -7.17 -18.79 0.12
CA SER A 165 -6.67 -18.87 1.50
C SER A 165 -5.16 -18.70 1.54
N MET A 166 -4.71 -17.48 1.84
CA MET A 166 -3.27 -17.17 1.94
C MET A 166 -2.53 -17.97 3.01
N ARG A 167 -3.22 -18.44 4.07
CA ARG A 167 -2.61 -19.32 5.08
C ARG A 167 -2.20 -20.66 4.48
N ARG A 168 -3.06 -21.26 3.65
CA ARG A 168 -2.79 -22.52 2.96
C ARG A 168 -1.72 -22.35 1.89
N VAL A 169 -1.80 -21.26 1.12
CA VAL A 169 -0.77 -20.90 0.13
C VAL A 169 0.61 -20.83 0.77
N ARG A 170 0.75 -20.13 1.90
CA ARG A 170 2.04 -19.97 2.59
C ARG A 170 2.66 -21.31 3.01
N LEU A 171 1.85 -22.25 3.50
CA LEU A 171 2.31 -23.59 3.87
C LEU A 171 2.86 -24.35 2.65
N ILE A 172 2.05 -24.41 1.58
CA ILE A 172 2.41 -25.12 0.35
C ILE A 172 3.64 -24.50 -0.32
N VAL A 173 3.72 -23.17 -0.38
CA VAL A 173 4.88 -22.47 -0.94
C VAL A 173 6.13 -22.72 -0.09
N SER A 174 6.01 -22.80 1.24
CA SER A 174 7.13 -23.12 2.12
C SER A 174 7.67 -24.52 1.87
N GLU A 175 6.79 -25.52 1.79
CA GLU A 175 7.16 -26.91 1.48
C GLU A 175 7.78 -27.03 0.08
N ALA A 176 7.14 -26.45 -0.94
CA ALA A 176 7.63 -26.48 -2.31
C ALA A 176 8.98 -25.75 -2.45
N ARG A 177 9.23 -24.67 -1.68
CA ARG A 177 10.55 -24.02 -1.64
C ARG A 177 11.63 -24.94 -1.07
N GLN A 178 11.32 -25.72 -0.04
CA GLN A 178 12.28 -26.68 0.51
C GLN A 178 12.62 -27.77 -0.51
N GLN A 179 11.62 -28.30 -1.21
CA GLN A 179 11.81 -29.29 -2.28
C GLN A 179 12.62 -28.71 -3.45
N ALA A 180 12.30 -27.50 -3.91
CA ALA A 180 13.04 -26.82 -4.97
C ALA A 180 14.51 -26.60 -4.59
N ARG A 181 14.80 -26.21 -3.33
CA ARG A 181 16.18 -26.08 -2.85
C ARG A 181 16.93 -27.40 -2.88
N GLN A 182 16.32 -28.50 -2.44
CA GLN A 182 16.94 -29.82 -2.50
C GLN A 182 17.24 -30.26 -3.94
N ALA A 183 16.33 -30.00 -4.87
CA ALA A 183 16.54 -30.31 -6.29
C ALA A 183 17.69 -29.49 -6.89
N ILE A 184 17.78 -28.20 -6.57
CA ILE A 184 18.88 -27.33 -7.02
C ILE A 184 20.22 -27.85 -6.48
N ILE A 185 20.28 -28.26 -5.20
CA ILE A 185 21.49 -28.83 -4.61
C ILE A 185 21.90 -30.13 -5.30
N LYS A 186 20.96 -31.02 -5.61
CA LYS A 186 21.23 -32.27 -6.34
C LYS A 186 21.66 -32.07 -7.79
N SER A 187 21.27 -30.95 -8.40
CA SER A 187 21.60 -30.61 -9.79
C SER A 187 22.94 -29.89 -9.97
N ARG A 188 23.59 -29.50 -8.85
CA ARG A 188 24.95 -28.96 -8.84
C ARG A 188 25.97 -30.08 -8.77
#